data_AF-A0A2V8M8G0-F1
#
_entry.id   AF-A0A2V8M8G0-F1
#
_cell.length_a   1.000
_cell.length_b   1.000
_cell.length_c   1.000
_cell.angle_alpha   90.00
_cell.angle_beta   90.00
_cell.angle_gamma   90.00
#
_symmetry.space_group_name_H-M   'P 1'
#
loop_
_entity.id
_entity.type
_entity.pdbx_description
1 polymer ?
#
loop_
_entity_poly.entity_id
_entity_poly.type
_entity_poly.pdbx_seq_one_letter_code
_entity_poly.pdbx_strand_id
1 'polypeptide(L)'
;ENANPHSDALHVVERWTRPDADHIHVETVIDDPKFYVKPFTYSRTWVLGKPDEELQEYSCSENNVDKDHLGFGPGPIRPDGTRGYLNPAPLPPAVPKAPEK
;
A
#
# COMPACT_ATOMS: atom_id res chain seq x y z
N GLU A 1 -3.09 4.69 0.07
CA GLU A 1 -4.07 5.57 -0.61
C GLU A 1 -4.13 5.39 -2.12
N ASN A 2 -3.70 4.24 -2.67
CA ASN A 2 -4.06 3.89 -4.04
C ASN A 2 -5.38 3.14 -3.94
N ALA A 3 -6.42 3.69 -4.56
CA ALA A 3 -7.74 3.09 -4.59
C ALA A 3 -7.63 1.68 -5.19
N ASN A 4 -7.83 0.67 -4.35
CA ASN A 4 -8.17 -0.68 -4.79
C ASN A 4 -9.70 -0.74 -4.77
N PRO A 5 -10.39 -0.23 -5.81
CA PRO A 5 -11.84 -0.20 -5.81
C PRO A 5 -12.37 -1.64 -5.77
N HIS A 6 -13.43 -1.83 -5.00
CA HIS A 6 -14.19 -3.08 -4.95
C HIS A 6 -15.66 -2.78 -5.18
N SER A 7 -16.31 -3.59 -6.00
CA SER A 7 -17.73 -3.49 -6.26
C SER A 7 -18.53 -4.30 -5.24
N ASP A 8 -19.86 -4.18 -5.31
CA ASP A 8 -20.83 -5.04 -4.62
C ASP A 8 -20.83 -6.49 -5.15
N ALA A 9 -20.14 -6.77 -6.27
CA ALA A 9 -19.95 -8.11 -6.82
C ALA A 9 -18.59 -8.72 -6.46
N LEU A 10 -17.80 -8.08 -5.60
CA LEU A 10 -16.53 -8.64 -5.12
C LEU A 10 -16.74 -9.98 -4.41
N HIS A 11 -16.01 -10.99 -4.85
CA HIS A 11 -15.83 -12.26 -4.17
C HIS A 11 -14.34 -12.49 -3.91
N VAL A 12 -14.01 -12.77 -2.64
CA VAL A 12 -12.63 -13.00 -2.18
C VAL A 12 -12.52 -14.42 -1.67
N VAL A 13 -11.51 -15.15 -2.15
CA VAL A 13 -11.18 -16.50 -1.64
C VAL A 13 -9.78 -16.45 -1.04
N GLU A 14 -9.67 -16.72 0.25
CA GLU A 14 -8.39 -16.80 0.95
C GLU A 14 -8.05 -18.25 1.30
N ARG A 15 -6.81 -18.65 1.00
CA ARG A 15 -6.25 -19.94 1.40
C ARG A 15 -5.13 -19.70 2.39
N TRP A 16 -5.40 -20.08 3.63
CA TRP A 16 -4.48 -19.90 4.75
C TRP A 16 -3.68 -21.17 4.96
N THR A 17 -2.36 -21.03 5.05
CA THR A 17 -1.44 -22.12 5.35
C THR A 17 -0.41 -21.68 6.39
N ARG A 18 0.05 -22.63 7.21
CA ARG A 18 1.11 -22.42 8.18
C ARG A 18 2.25 -23.39 7.85
N PRO A 19 3.17 -23.01 6.94
CA PRO A 19 4.21 -23.91 6.45
C PRO A 19 5.21 -24.32 7.54
N ASP A 20 5.38 -23.48 8.55
CA ASP A 20 6.26 -23.73 9.70
C ASP A 20 5.77 -22.98 10.95
N ALA A 21 6.56 -22.99 12.03
CA ALA A 21 6.19 -22.36 13.29
C ALA A 21 6.12 -20.82 13.23
N ASP A 22 6.86 -20.20 12.32
CA ASP A 22 7.13 -18.77 12.36
C ASP A 22 6.44 -18.02 11.21
N HIS A 23 5.77 -18.73 10.30
CA HIS A 23 5.13 -18.13 9.13
C HIS A 23 3.67 -18.53 8.94
N ILE A 24 2.84 -17.56 8.54
CA ILE A 24 1.50 -17.78 8.01
C ILE A 24 1.47 -17.26 6.58
N HIS A 25 1.16 -18.12 5.62
CA HIS A 25 1.01 -17.75 4.23
C HIS A 25 -0.47 -17.68 3.84
N VAL A 26 -0.85 -16.60 3.18
CA VAL A 26 -2.20 -16.34 2.69
C VAL A 26 -2.12 -16.12 1.19
N GLU A 27 -2.79 -16.98 0.43
CA GLU A 27 -3.06 -16.77 -0.99
C GLU A 27 -4.49 -16.28 -1.14
N THR A 28 -4.66 -15.11 -1.74
CA THR A 28 -5.95 -14.43 -1.91
C THR A 28 -6.27 -14.29 -3.38
N VAL A 29 -7.37 -14.89 -3.82
CA VAL A 29 -7.96 -14.64 -5.14
C VAL A 29 -8.98 -13.51 -5.00
N ILE A 30 -8.83 -12.48 -5.82
CA ILE A 30 -9.77 -11.37 -5.97
C ILE A 30 -10.54 -11.59 -7.27
N ASP A 31 -11.85 -11.77 -7.15
CA ASP A 31 -12.77 -11.87 -8.29
C ASP A 31 -13.83 -10.76 -8.18
N ASP A 32 -13.71 -9.75 -9.04
CA ASP A 32 -14.69 -8.66 -9.12
C ASP A 32 -14.89 -8.29 -10.60
N PRO A 33 -15.94 -8.85 -11.25
CA PRO A 33 -16.16 -8.69 -12.68
C PRO A 33 -16.67 -7.30 -13.07
N LYS A 34 -17.07 -6.46 -12.10
CA LYS A 34 -17.50 -5.08 -12.39
C LYS A 34 -16.31 -4.15 -12.55
N PHE A 35 -15.23 -4.38 -11.81
CA PHE A 35 -14.05 -3.51 -11.82
C PHE A 35 -12.81 -4.11 -12.47
N TYR A 36 -12.69 -5.44 -12.57
CA TYR A 36 -11.52 -6.10 -13.15
C TYR A 36 -11.91 -7.02 -14.31
N VAL A 37 -11.01 -7.12 -15.30
CA VAL A 37 -11.23 -7.91 -16.52
C VAL A 37 -11.07 -9.43 -16.31
N LYS A 38 -10.45 -9.83 -15.21
CA LYS A 38 -10.26 -11.24 -14.81
C LYS A 38 -9.91 -11.32 -13.32
N PRO A 39 -10.17 -12.45 -12.66
CA PRO A 39 -9.64 -12.71 -11.34
C PRO A 39 -8.12 -12.61 -11.31
N PHE A 40 -7.58 -12.15 -10.20
CA PHE A 40 -6.14 -12.11 -9.96
C PHE A 40 -5.81 -12.60 -8.55
N THR A 41 -4.57 -13.03 -8.37
CA THR A 41 -4.10 -13.62 -7.12
C THR A 41 -3.03 -12.73 -6.52
N TYR A 42 -3.15 -12.49 -5.23
CA TYR A 42 -2.17 -11.83 -4.38
C TYR A 42 -1.78 -12.80 -3.27
N SER A 43 -0.50 -12.80 -2.89
CA SER A 43 0.00 -13.64 -1.81
C SER A 43 0.73 -12.81 -0.77
N ARG A 44 0.53 -13.13 0.51
CA ARG A 44 1.24 -12.54 1.64
C ARG A 44 1.78 -13.62 2.56
N THR A 45 2.96 -13.39 3.10
CA THR A 45 3.46 -14.14 4.26
C THR A 45 3.57 -13.20 5.45
N TRP A 46 2.93 -13.59 6.55
CA TRP A 46 3.11 -12.99 7.87
C TRP A 46 4.21 -13.74 8.60
N VAL A 47 5.07 -12.99 9.29
CA VAL A 47 6.16 -13.52 10.11
C VAL A 47 5.78 -13.35 11.58
N LEU A 48 6.07 -14.35 12.39
CA LEU A 48 5.89 -14.31 13.83
C LEU A 48 6.73 -13.16 14.41
N GLY A 49 6.05 -12.26 15.13
CA GLY A 49 6.71 -11.18 15.86
C GLY A 49 7.58 -11.73 16.99
N LYS A 50 8.51 -10.91 17.47
CA LYS A 50 9.33 -11.28 18.65
C LYS A 50 8.45 -11.37 19.91
N PRO A 51 8.86 -12.12 20.96
CA PRO A 51 8.05 -12.26 22.18
C PRO A 51 7.68 -10.94 22.88
N ASP A 52 8.49 -9.90 22.69
CA ASP A 52 8.32 -8.55 23.24
C ASP A 52 7.72 -7.56 22.21
N GLU A 53 7.38 -8.03 21.02
CA GLU A 53 6.78 -7.21 19.96
C GLU A 53 5.26 -7.21 20.11
N GLU A 54 4.70 -6.00 20.27
CA GLU A 54 3.27 -5.79 20.36
C GLU A 54 2.75 -5.05 19.12
N LEU A 55 1.46 -5.25 18.81
CA LEU A 55 0.78 -4.48 17.78
C LEU A 55 0.76 -3.00 18.19
N GLN A 56 1.57 -2.19 17.54
CA GLN A 56 1.56 -0.74 17.73
C GLN A 56 0.41 -0.11 16.94
N GLU A 57 -0.04 1.06 17.39
CA GLU A 57 -0.88 1.92 16.57
C GLU A 57 -0.10 2.26 15.29
N TYR A 58 -0.78 2.11 14.15
CA TYR A 58 -0.23 2.41 12.84
C TYR A 58 -1.15 3.39 12.12
N SER A 59 -0.73 4.63 12.04
CA SER A 59 -1.24 5.60 11.09
C SER A 59 -0.42 5.51 9.82
N CYS A 60 -1.07 5.38 8.66
CA CYS A 60 -0.41 5.35 7.35
C CYS A 60 0.57 6.54 7.12
N SER A 61 0.41 7.63 7.88
CA SER A 61 1.24 8.83 7.80
C SER A 61 2.42 8.87 8.80
N GLU A 62 2.56 7.91 9.72
CA GLU A 62 3.49 8.00 10.86
C GLU A 62 4.97 7.87 10.50
N ASN A 63 5.31 7.26 9.37
CA ASN A 63 6.68 7.26 8.85
C ASN A 63 6.86 8.22 7.66
N ASN A 64 5.97 9.20 7.52
CA ASN A 64 6.12 10.19 6.48
C ASN A 64 7.21 11.19 6.89
N VAL A 65 8.43 10.97 6.37
CA VAL A 65 9.57 11.88 6.55
C VAL A 65 9.29 13.30 6.04
N ASP A 66 8.25 13.46 5.23
CA ASP A 66 7.80 14.73 4.66
C ASP A 66 6.65 15.37 5.43
N LYS A 67 6.30 14.85 6.63
CA LYS A 67 5.17 15.33 7.44
C LYS A 67 5.15 16.85 7.64
N ASP A 68 6.31 17.48 7.75
CA ASP A 68 6.44 18.91 7.99
C ASP A 68 6.21 19.75 6.72
N HIS A 69 6.19 19.10 5.54
CA HIS A 69 5.83 19.70 4.25
C HIS A 69 4.41 19.28 3.78
N LEU A 70 3.72 18.42 4.52
CA LEU A 70 2.31 18.09 4.26
C LEU A 70 1.42 19.28 4.64
N GLY A 71 1.08 20.12 3.67
CA GLY A 71 0.03 21.12 3.81
C GLY A 71 -1.38 20.51 3.76
N PHE A 72 -2.41 21.31 4.03
CA PHE A 72 -3.80 20.88 3.87
C PHE A 72 -4.12 20.59 2.40
N GLY A 73 -4.35 19.30 2.09
CA GLY A 73 -4.79 18.87 0.76
C GLY A 73 -3.73 19.01 -0.34
N PRO A 74 -4.12 18.89 -1.62
CA PRO A 74 -3.20 18.84 -2.77
C PRO A 74 -2.54 20.19 -3.13
N GLY A 75 -2.32 21.07 -2.15
CA GLY A 75 -1.76 22.40 -2.32
C GLY A 75 -2.76 23.46 -2.81
N PRO A 76 -2.32 24.74 -2.90
CA PRO A 76 -3.14 25.84 -3.39
C PRO A 76 -3.51 25.67 -4.87
N ILE A 77 -4.57 26.37 -5.30
CA ILE A 77 -4.88 26.52 -6.73
C ILE A 77 -3.86 27.47 -7.33
N ARG A 78 -3.11 27.00 -8.32
CA ARG A 78 -2.11 27.78 -9.06
C ARG A 78 -2.79 28.72 -10.06
N PRO A 79 -2.07 29.75 -10.55
CA PRO A 79 -2.57 30.63 -11.61
C PRO A 79 -2.98 29.91 -12.91
N ASP A 80 -2.44 28.72 -13.16
CA ASP A 80 -2.78 27.87 -14.31
C ASP A 80 -4.02 26.98 -14.09
N GLY A 81 -4.68 27.11 -12.93
CA GLY A 81 -5.88 26.33 -12.57
C GLY A 81 -5.59 24.92 -12.05
N THR A 82 -4.33 24.48 -12.03
CA THR A 82 -3.94 23.19 -11.44
C THR A 82 -3.80 23.29 -9.92
N ARG A 83 -3.97 22.17 -9.21
CA ARG A 83 -3.67 22.08 -7.78
C ARG A 83 -2.22 21.64 -7.58
N GLY A 84 -1.50 22.34 -6.70
CA GLY A 84 -0.17 21.90 -6.24
C GLY A 84 0.71 23.03 -5.72
N TYR A 85 1.84 22.66 -5.13
CA TYR A 85 2.80 23.61 -4.56
C TYR A 85 3.56 24.36 -5.67
N LEU A 86 3.88 25.64 -5.43
CA LEU A 86 4.66 26.46 -6.36
C LEU A 86 6.13 26.02 -6.41
N ASN A 87 6.66 25.53 -5.29
CA ASN A 87 8.00 24.97 -5.15
C ASN A 87 7.88 23.54 -4.62
N PRO A 88 7.80 22.50 -5.47
CA PRO A 88 7.81 21.12 -5.00
C PRO A 88 9.16 20.78 -4.36
N ALA A 89 9.14 19.98 -3.29
CA ALA A 89 10.37 19.42 -2.75
C ALA A 89 11.08 18.59 -3.85
N PRO A 90 12.42 18.62 -3.93
CA PRO A 90 13.15 17.79 -4.87
C PRO A 90 12.85 16.31 -4.56
N LEU A 91 12.61 15.53 -5.62
CA LEU A 91 12.35 14.10 -5.47
C LEU A 91 13.55 13.43 -4.77
N PRO A 92 13.30 12.44 -3.90
CA PRO A 92 14.37 11.61 -3.38
C PRO A 92 15.13 10.94 -4.53
N PRO A 93 16.44 10.67 -4.36
CA PRO A 93 17.22 9.98 -5.37
C PRO A 93 16.56 8.65 -5.73
N ALA A 94 16.59 8.30 -7.02
CA ALA A 94 16.01 7.05 -7.49
C ALA A 94 16.58 5.86 -6.72
N VAL A 95 15.71 4.95 -6.29
CA VAL A 95 16.13 3.71 -5.65
C VAL A 95 17.02 2.96 -6.66
N PRO A 96 18.25 2.53 -6.26
CA PRO A 96 19.11 1.76 -7.14
C PRO A 96 18.35 0.54 -7.67
N LYS A 97 18.42 0.29 -8.97
CA LYS A 97 17.84 -0.92 -9.54
C LYS A 97 18.49 -2.13 -8.85
N ALA A 98 17.66 -3.07 -8.39
CA ALA A 98 18.16 -4.34 -7.89
C ALA A 98 19.02 -5.01 -8.98
N PRO A 99 20.12 -5.69 -8.61
CA PRO A 99 20.93 -6.41 -9.58
C PRO A 99 20.06 -7.47 -10.28
N GLU A 100 20.15 -7.50 -11.60
CA GLU A 100 19.50 -8.51 -12.44
C GLU A 100 20.09 -9.88 -12.07
N LYS A 101 19.23 -10.87 -11.79
CA LYS A 101 19.63 -12.25 -11.49
C LYS A 101 19.85 -13.03 -12.77
#